data_AF-A0A3S1QGA9-F1
#
_entry.id   AF-A0A3S1QGA9-F1
#
_cell.length_a   1.000
_cell.length_b   1.000
_cell.length_c   1.000
_cell.angle_alpha   90.00
_cell.angle_beta   90.00
_cell.angle_gamma   90.00
#
_symmetry.space_group_name_H-M   'P 1'
#
loop_
_entity.id
_entity.type
_entity.pdbx_description
1 polymer ?
#
loop_
_entity_poly.entity_id
_entity_poly.type
_entity_poly.pdbx_seq_one_letter_code
_entity_poly.pdbx_strand_id
1 'polypeptide(L)' 'MSETERLRFDIYKSPLDDVRVRPAIHYAIERKGLIGTVNPATYQIAQKYVMPTTINGFDPNVQPYEYNPERA' A
#
# COMPACT_ATOMS: atom_id res chain seq x y z
N MET A 1 -17.25 -3.40 10.42
CA MET A 1 -16.60 -3.88 9.18
C MET A 1 -15.47 -2.93 8.86
N SER A 2 -14.28 -3.43 8.57
CA SER A 2 -13.16 -2.63 8.07
C SER A 2 -13.07 -2.87 6.57
N GLU A 3 -13.11 -1.80 5.79
CA GLU A 3 -12.85 -1.85 4.35
C GLU A 3 -11.36 -1.57 4.07
N THR A 4 -10.82 -2.09 2.98
CA THR A 4 -9.43 -1.85 2.58
C THR A 4 -9.35 -1.76 1.07
N GLU A 5 -9.04 -0.55 0.59
CA GLU A 5 -8.81 -0.30 -0.83
C GLU A 5 -7.35 -0.56 -1.21
N ARG A 6 -7.13 -1.09 -2.41
CA ARG A 6 -5.77 -1.35 -2.93
C ARG A 6 -5.74 -1.39 -4.45
N LEU A 7 -4.54 -1.15 -4.99
CA LEU A 7 -4.20 -1.51 -6.35
C LEU A 7 -3.70 -2.96 -6.38
N ARG A 8 -4.19 -3.75 -7.34
CA ARG A 8 -3.69 -5.12 -7.58
C ARG A 8 -2.78 -5.09 -8.81
N PHE A 9 -1.54 -5.56 -8.65
CA PHE A 9 -0.66 -5.82 -9.78
C PHE A 9 -1.01 -7.16 -10.42
N ASP A 10 -1.10 -7.18 -11.75
CA ASP A 10 -1.13 -8.42 -12.52
C ASP A 10 0.31 -8.90 -12.73
N ILE A 11 0.72 -9.90 -11.96
CA ILE A 11 2.10 -10.40 -11.92
C ILE A 11 2.49 -11.26 -13.13
N TYR A 12 1.58 -11.47 -14.08
CA TYR A 12 1.85 -12.21 -15.32
C TYR A 12 2.05 -11.28 -16.53
N LYS A 13 1.93 -9.97 -16.33
CA LYS A 13 2.05 -8.95 -17.37
C LYS A 13 3.32 -8.14 -17.15
N SER A 14 4.15 -8.03 -18.18
CA SER A 14 5.28 -7.10 -18.16
C SER A 14 4.82 -5.64 -18.07
N PRO A 15 5.47 -4.76 -17.27
CA PRO A 15 6.66 -5.00 -16.45
C PRO A 15 6.36 -5.42 -14.99
N LEU A 16 5.11 -5.71 -14.64
CA LEU A 16 4.68 -6.02 -13.27
C LEU A 16 5.04 -7.45 -12.82
N ASP A 17 5.48 -8.29 -13.74
CA ASP A 17 6.06 -9.61 -13.49
C ASP A 17 7.42 -9.53 -12.77
N ASP A 18 8.23 -8.51 -13.06
CA ASP A 18 9.48 -8.25 -12.35
C ASP A 18 9.23 -7.84 -10.89
N VAL A 19 9.81 -8.60 -9.95
CA VAL A 19 9.68 -8.34 -8.51
C VAL A 19 10.26 -7.02 -8.06
N ARG A 20 11.20 -6.44 -8.80
CA ARG A 20 11.84 -5.15 -8.48
C ARG A 20 10.93 -3.96 -8.84
N VAL A 21 10.09 -4.12 -9.86
CA VAL A 21 9.17 -3.07 -10.33
C VAL A 21 8.05 -2.82 -9.31
N ARG A 22 7.63 -3.84 -8.56
CA ARG A 22 6.52 -3.69 -7.61
C ARG A 22 6.88 -2.80 -6.39
N PRO A 23 8.02 -2.99 -5.70
CA PRO A 23 8.52 -2.06 -4.68
C PRO A 23 8.79 -0.67 -5.23
N ALA A 24 9.35 -0.56 -6.44
CA ALA A 24 9.56 0.71 -7.14
C ALA A 24 8.27 1.55 -7.23
N ILE A 25 7.18 0.92 -7.68
CA ILE A 25 5.85 1.57 -7.73
C ILE A 25 5.38 1.96 -6.31
N HIS A 26 5.64 1.15 -5.29
CA HIS A 26 5.28 1.51 -3.92
C HIS A 26 6.02 2.76 -3.43
N TYR A 27 7.32 2.90 -3.74
CA TYR A 27 8.11 4.09 -3.39
C TYR A 27 7.71 5.33 -4.18
N ALA A 28 7.20 5.18 -5.41
CA ALA A 28 6.81 6.28 -6.28
C ALA A 28 5.46 6.94 -5.92
N ILE A 29 4.62 6.31 -5.10
CA ILE A 29 3.27 6.79 -4.80
C ILE A 29 3.25 7.50 -3.44
N GLU A 30 2.90 8.80 -3.44
CA GLU A 30 2.76 9.55 -2.20
C GLU A 30 1.38 9.31 -1.55
N ARG A 31 1.29 8.27 -0.73
CA ARG A 31 0.02 7.80 -0.18
C ARG A 31 -0.60 8.75 0.85
N LYS A 32 0.19 9.52 1.63
CA LYS A 32 -0.40 10.44 2.62
C LYS A 32 -1.07 11.61 1.92
N GLY A 33 -0.50 12.09 0.81
CA GLY A 33 -1.09 13.10 -0.06
C GLY A 33 -2.43 12.72 -0.67
N LEU A 34 -2.77 11.43 -0.76
CA LEU A 34 -4.08 10.95 -1.24
C LEU A 34 -5.20 11.08 -0.20
N ILE A 35 -4.86 11.13 1.09
CA ILE A 35 -5.83 11.22 2.19
C ILE A 35 -6.37 12.65 2.27
N GLY A 36 -7.69 12.80 2.19
CA GLY A 36 -8.37 14.08 2.16
C GLY A 36 -8.40 14.77 0.79
N THR A 37 -7.74 14.20 -0.24
CA THR A 37 -7.76 14.72 -1.61
C THR A 37 -8.57 13.80 -2.53
N VAL A 38 -8.12 12.56 -2.67
CA VAL A 38 -8.79 11.51 -3.47
C VAL A 38 -9.58 10.59 -2.55
N ASN A 39 -9.00 10.20 -1.42
CA ASN A 39 -9.65 9.37 -0.41
C ASN A 39 -10.23 10.23 0.73
N PRO A 40 -11.28 9.76 1.43
CA PRO A 40 -11.80 10.45 2.61
C PRO A 40 -10.72 10.69 3.69
N ALA A 41 -10.82 11.80 4.42
CA ALA A 41 -9.89 12.12 5.49
C ALA A 41 -9.91 11.12 6.67
N THR A 42 -10.93 10.26 6.75
CA THR A 42 -11.06 9.20 7.76
C THR A 42 -10.21 7.96 7.45
N TYR A 43 -9.61 7.90 6.27
CA TYR A 43 -8.83 6.74 5.83
C TYR A 43 -7.48 6.69 6.54
N GLN A 44 -6.99 5.47 6.75
CA GLN A 44 -5.67 5.21 7.31
C GLN A 44 -4.82 4.48 6.27
N ILE A 45 -3.51 4.77 6.28
CA ILE A 45 -2.57 4.10 5.39
C ILE A 45 -2.49 2.62 5.76
N ALA A 46 -2.96 1.77 4.84
CA ALA A 46 -2.92 0.33 5.03
C ALA A 46 -1.48 -0.19 5.09
N GLN A 47 -1.17 -0.91 6.18
CA GLN A 47 0.08 -1.64 6.40
C GLN A 47 0.07 -3.02 5.74
N LYS A 48 -1.10 -3.66 5.68
CA LYS A 48 -1.31 -4.99 5.10
C LYS A 48 -2.72 -5.17 4.57
N TYR A 49 -2.96 -6.31 3.91
CA TYR A 49 -4.23 -6.64 3.29
C TYR A 49 -5.40 -6.75 4.29
N VAL A 50 -5.14 -7.28 5.48
CA VAL A 50 -6.16 -7.47 6.53
C VAL A 50 -5.92 -6.48 7.65
N MET A 51 -6.75 -5.45 7.71
CA MET A 51 -6.52 -4.25 8.53
C MET A 51 -7.30 -4.09 9.84
N PRO A 52 -8.30 -4.89 10.25
CA PRO A 52 -8.65 -4.84 11.65
C PRO A 52 -7.47 -5.36 12.47
N THR A 53 -6.89 -4.51 13.31
CA THR A 53 -5.94 -4.89 14.37
C THR A 53 -6.50 -5.97 15.29
N THR A 54 -7.82 -6.13 15.28
CA THR A 54 -8.60 -7.12 16.02
C THR A 54 -8.61 -8.52 15.39
N ILE A 55 -8.03 -8.72 14.20
CA ILE A 55 -7.90 -10.04 13.58
C ILE A 55 -6.59 -10.71 14.03
N ASN A 56 -6.69 -11.95 14.51
CA ASN A 56 -5.54 -12.78 14.85
C ASN A 56 -4.60 -12.93 13.64
N GLY A 57 -3.30 -12.66 13.87
CA GLY A 57 -2.29 -12.58 12.80
C GLY A 57 -1.92 -11.15 12.40
N PHE A 58 -2.51 -10.12 13.03
CA PHE A 58 -2.04 -8.75 12.88
C PHE A 58 -0.65 -8.58 13.51
N ASP A 59 0.39 -8.48 12.68
CA ASP A 59 1.72 -8.00 13.14
C ASP A 59 1.79 -6.46 13.10
N PRO A 60 1.97 -5.78 14.25
CA PRO A 60 2.13 -4.32 14.33
C PRO A 60 3.50 -3.82 13.86
N ASN A 61 4.49 -4.71 13.71
CA ASN A 61 5.85 -4.32 13.36
C ASN A 61 6.02 -4.07 11.85
N VAL A 62 5.10 -4.57 11.02
CA VAL A 62 5.13 -4.37 9.57
C VAL A 62 4.82 -2.91 9.25
N GLN A 63 5.82 -2.20 8.74
CA GLN A 63 5.68 -0.80 8.33
C GLN A 63 5.25 -0.69 6.86
N PRO A 64 4.42 0.30 6.52
CA PRO A 64 4.09 0.56 5.12
C PRO A 64 5.32 1.12 4.39
N TYR A 65 5.36 0.96 3.07
CA TYR A 65 6.37 1.64 2.24
C TYR A 65 6.24 3.17 2.39
N GLU A 66 7.38 3.82 2.60
CA GLU A 66 7.48 5.28 2.58
C GLU A 66 7.56 5.79 1.15
N TYR A 67 7.09 7.01 0.93
CA TYR A 67 7.28 7.70 -0.35
C TYR A 67 8.75 8.10 -0.50
N ASN A 68 9.39 7.58 -1.55
CA ASN A 68 10.79 7.85 -1.86
C ASN A 68 11.05 7.70 -3.38
N PRO A 69 10.84 8.76 -4.17
CA PRO A 69 11.07 8.72 -5.62
C PRO A 69 12.49 8.35 -6.06
N GLU A 70 13.50 8.58 -5.22
CA GLU A 70 14.90 8.23 -5.53
C GLU A 70 15.17 6.73 -5.42
N ARG A 71 14.36 6.01 -4.63
CA ARG A 71 14.40 4.55 -4.47
C ARG A 71 13.42 3.80 -5.39
N ALA A 72 12.60 4.55 -6.13
CA ALA A 72 11.65 4.01 -7.08
C ALA A 72 12.33 3.52 -8.37
#